data_AF-A0A7J2LX76-F1
#
_entry.id   AF-A0A7J2LX76-F1
#
_cell.length_a   1.000
_cell.length_b   1.000
_cell.length_c   1.000
_cell.angle_alpha   90.00
_cell.angle_beta   90.00
_cell.angle_gamma   90.00
#
_symmetry.space_group_name_H-M   'P 1'
#
loop_
_entity.id
_entity.type
_entity.pdbx_description
1 polymer ?
#
loop_
_entity_poly.entity_id
_entity_poly.type
_entity_poly.pdbx_seq_one_letter_code
_entity_poly.pdbx_strand_id
1 'polypeptide(L)'
;MSVAISVSKSAVRPGLSRVAIVAVLLVLGVVAASMVFFLTRGALLHFVGLAESRTPRATIEIIPPGLNESGGSVKIYLRNLGPDALPVEGPEAWTVVIDGEIYSVSRLEDSSETPLSNTDLIEVGEIFLVVLNSPVDLSVPHDIAVYGPYSTRARAGYSP
;
A
#
# COMPACT_ATOMS: atom_id res chain seq x y z
N MET A 1 -46.30 -35.56 80.44
CA MET A 1 -46.58 -35.16 79.05
C MET A 1 -45.49 -34.20 78.61
N SER A 2 -44.62 -34.62 77.69
CA SER A 2 -43.50 -33.81 77.18
C SER A 2 -43.81 -33.48 75.72
N VAL A 3 -43.85 -32.19 75.37
CA VAL A 3 -44.12 -31.72 74.00
C VAL A 3 -42.78 -31.46 73.34
N ALA A 4 -42.43 -32.26 72.33
CA ALA A 4 -41.27 -32.04 71.49
C ALA A 4 -41.63 -31.03 70.38
N ILE A 5 -41.02 -29.84 70.41
CA ILE A 5 -41.11 -28.86 69.33
C ILE A 5 -40.03 -29.21 68.30
N SER A 6 -40.44 -29.65 67.10
CA SER A 6 -39.52 -29.81 65.99
C SER A 6 -39.39 -28.47 65.25
N VAL A 7 -38.18 -27.91 65.27
CA VAL A 7 -37.83 -26.75 64.43
C VAL A 7 -37.46 -27.29 63.05
N SER A 8 -38.30 -27.02 62.05
CA SER A 8 -37.95 -27.36 60.67
C SER A 8 -36.88 -26.39 60.17
N LYS A 9 -35.71 -26.94 59.84
CA LYS A 9 -34.62 -26.20 59.22
C LYS A 9 -34.96 -26.03 57.74
N SER A 10 -35.30 -24.82 57.32
CA SER A 10 -35.54 -24.51 55.90
C SER A 10 -34.26 -24.75 55.10
N ALA A 11 -34.27 -25.78 54.26
CA ALA A 11 -33.18 -26.09 53.35
C ALA A 11 -33.25 -25.14 52.14
N VAL A 12 -32.36 -24.15 52.12
CA VAL A 12 -32.12 -23.32 50.93
C VAL A 12 -31.61 -24.23 49.81
N ARG A 13 -32.38 -24.37 48.73
CA ARG A 13 -32.05 -25.24 47.58
C ARG A 13 -30.83 -24.67 46.83
N PRO A 14 -29.67 -25.35 46.80
CA PRO A 14 -28.42 -24.79 46.25
C PRO A 14 -28.28 -24.96 44.72
N GLY A 15 -29.39 -24.96 43.98
CA GLY A 15 -29.40 -25.27 42.53
C GLY A 15 -29.69 -24.07 41.62
N LEU A 16 -30.65 -23.23 42.00
CA LEU A 16 -31.15 -22.15 41.14
C LEU A 16 -30.18 -20.96 41.02
N SER A 17 -29.48 -20.61 42.11
CA SER A 17 -28.53 -19.49 42.10
C SER A 17 -27.30 -19.77 41.25
N ARG A 18 -26.78 -21.01 41.26
CA ARG A 18 -25.60 -21.39 40.48
C ARG A 18 -25.90 -21.39 38.98
N VAL A 19 -27.07 -21.87 38.57
CA VAL A 19 -27.51 -21.85 37.17
C VAL A 19 -27.70 -20.41 36.70
N ALA A 20 -28.31 -19.54 37.53
CA ALA A 20 -28.49 -18.13 37.20
C ALA A 20 -27.14 -17.40 37.04
N ILE A 21 -26.18 -17.65 37.93
CA ILE A 21 -24.84 -17.04 37.84
C ILE A 21 -24.12 -17.48 36.57
N VAL A 22 -24.18 -18.77 36.22
CA VAL A 22 -23.55 -19.29 34.99
C VAL A 22 -24.19 -18.68 33.74
N ALA A 23 -25.51 -18.57 33.70
CA ALA A 23 -26.22 -17.94 32.58
C ALA A 23 -25.81 -16.47 32.40
N VAL A 24 -25.74 -15.72 33.49
CA VAL A 24 -25.32 -14.30 33.47
C VAL A 24 -23.87 -14.16 32.99
N LEU A 25 -22.96 -15.01 33.48
CA LEU A 25 -21.56 -14.99 33.04
C LEU A 25 -21.40 -15.35 31.56
N LEU A 26 -22.21 -16.28 31.05
CA LEU A 26 -22.17 -16.67 29.65
C LEU A 26 -22.65 -15.52 28.75
N VAL A 27 -23.75 -14.85 29.12
CA VAL A 27 -24.26 -13.67 28.39
C VAL A 27 -23.23 -12.54 28.41
N LEU A 28 -22.63 -12.23 29.57
CA LEU A 28 -21.57 -11.24 29.68
C LEU A 28 -20.35 -11.60 28.82
N GLY A 29 -19.95 -12.87 28.79
CA GLY A 29 -18.85 -13.35 27.94
C GLY A 29 -19.15 -13.16 26.45
N VAL A 30 -20.36 -13.47 26.01
CA VAL A 30 -20.78 -13.28 24.60
C VAL A 30 -20.81 -11.80 24.23
N VAL A 31 -21.31 -10.94 25.11
CA VAL A 31 -21.35 -9.48 24.88
C VAL A 31 -19.92 -8.92 24.81
N ALA A 32 -19.04 -9.31 25.73
CA ALA A 32 -17.64 -8.88 25.74
C ALA A 32 -16.89 -9.35 24.48
N ALA A 33 -17.06 -10.62 24.08
CA ALA A 33 -16.44 -11.16 22.86
C ALA A 33 -16.95 -10.44 21.61
N SER A 34 -18.25 -10.16 21.55
CA SER A 34 -18.87 -9.42 20.44
C SER A 34 -18.32 -7.99 20.36
N MET A 35 -18.19 -7.30 21.49
CA MET A 35 -17.63 -5.95 21.55
C MET A 35 -16.18 -5.91 21.05
N VAL A 36 -15.35 -6.86 21.47
CA VAL A 36 -13.96 -6.99 20.98
C VAL A 36 -13.92 -7.25 19.48
N PHE A 37 -14.80 -8.12 18.97
CA PHE A 37 -14.91 -8.44 17.54
C PHE A 37 -15.31 -7.22 16.70
N PHE A 38 -16.29 -6.43 17.14
CA PHE A 38 -16.70 -5.20 16.44
C PHE A 38 -15.60 -4.13 16.46
N LEU A 39 -14.92 -3.95 17.60
CA LEU A 39 -13.80 -3.01 17.71
C LEU A 39 -12.63 -3.41 16.81
N THR A 40 -12.26 -4.69 16.78
CA THR A 40 -11.17 -5.16 15.93
C THR A 40 -11.51 -5.07 14.45
N ARG A 41 -12.74 -5.42 14.02
CA ARG A 41 -13.17 -5.22 12.62
C ARG A 41 -13.19 -3.75 12.22
N GLY A 42 -13.76 -2.87 13.06
CA GLY A 42 -13.81 -1.44 12.78
C GLY A 42 -12.41 -0.82 12.70
N ALA A 43 -11.53 -1.18 13.63
CA ALA A 43 -10.14 -0.74 13.61
C ALA A 43 -9.39 -1.26 12.37
N LEU A 44 -9.52 -2.55 12.04
CA LEU A 44 -8.88 -3.13 10.85
C LEU A 44 -9.34 -2.43 9.56
N LEU A 45 -10.65 -2.22 9.37
CA LEU A 45 -11.16 -1.53 8.18
C LEU A 45 -10.70 -0.06 8.13
N HIS A 46 -10.62 0.62 9.27
CA HIS A 46 -10.11 1.99 9.34
C HIS A 46 -8.61 2.06 9.04
N PHE A 47 -7.79 1.12 9.54
CA PHE A 47 -6.36 1.06 9.21
C PHE A 47 -6.10 0.65 7.76
N VAL A 48 -6.91 -0.25 7.20
CA VAL A 48 -6.86 -0.59 5.76
C VAL A 48 -7.24 0.63 4.93
N GLY A 49 -8.34 1.32 5.26
CA GLY A 49 -8.75 2.55 4.57
C GLY A 49 -7.72 3.67 4.69
N LEU A 50 -7.03 3.82 5.83
CA LEU A 50 -5.93 4.78 5.98
C LEU A 50 -4.67 4.37 5.20
N ALA A 51 -4.37 3.07 5.11
CA ALA A 51 -3.27 2.56 4.28
C ALA A 51 -3.58 2.65 2.78
N GLU A 52 -4.85 2.64 2.39
CA GLU A 52 -5.33 2.86 1.03
C GLU A 52 -5.41 4.34 0.68
N SER A 53 -5.73 5.23 1.62
CA SER A 53 -5.95 6.67 1.34
C SER A 53 -4.73 7.58 1.49
N ARG A 54 -3.60 7.10 2.02
CA ARG A 54 -2.47 7.99 2.36
C ARG A 54 -1.35 8.13 1.34
N THR A 55 -1.38 7.43 0.21
CA THR A 55 -0.39 7.63 -0.86
C THR A 55 -0.97 7.05 -2.14
N PRO A 56 -0.92 7.74 -3.30
CA PRO A 56 -1.24 7.10 -4.58
C PRO A 56 -0.41 5.81 -4.66
N ARG A 57 -1.06 4.66 -4.84
CA ARG A 57 -0.35 3.37 -4.93
C ARG A 57 0.30 3.20 -6.31
N ALA A 58 1.01 4.21 -6.78
CA ALA A 58 1.64 4.17 -8.07
C ALA A 58 2.76 3.11 -8.03
N THR A 59 2.61 2.09 -8.87
CA THR A 59 3.66 1.11 -9.17
C THR A 59 4.09 1.40 -10.59
N ILE A 60 5.40 1.43 -10.85
CA ILE A 60 5.92 1.69 -12.19
C ILE A 60 6.72 0.47 -12.67
N GLU A 61 6.73 0.27 -13.97
CA GLU A 61 7.52 -0.78 -14.64
C GLU A 61 8.37 -0.15 -15.74
N ILE A 62 9.62 -0.57 -15.87
CA ILE A 62 10.46 -0.22 -17.02
C ILE A 62 10.11 -1.16 -18.17
N ILE A 63 9.71 -0.60 -19.31
CA ILE A 63 9.33 -1.37 -20.49
C ILE A 63 10.60 -1.68 -21.30
N PRO A 64 10.84 -2.95 -21.67
CA PRO A 64 11.94 -3.31 -22.56
C PRO A 64 11.93 -2.50 -23.87
N PRO A 65 13.09 -2.06 -24.39
CA PRO A 65 14.44 -2.42 -23.95
C PRO A 65 14.88 -1.73 -22.64
N GLY A 66 14.18 -0.69 -22.20
CA GLY A 66 14.45 0.02 -20.95
C GLY A 66 15.27 1.30 -21.13
N LEU A 67 16.22 1.31 -22.06
CA LEU A 67 16.92 2.51 -22.52
C LEU A 67 16.78 2.67 -24.03
N ASN A 68 16.65 3.91 -24.47
CA ASN A 68 16.70 4.28 -25.88
C ASN A 68 17.32 5.66 -26.03
N GLU A 69 17.93 5.92 -27.18
CA GLU A 69 18.44 7.24 -27.53
C GLU A 69 17.53 7.83 -28.62
N SER A 70 16.86 8.94 -28.29
CA SER A 70 16.02 9.68 -29.24
C SER A 70 16.30 11.17 -29.07
N GLY A 71 16.53 11.86 -30.20
CA GLY A 71 16.82 13.30 -30.19
C GLY A 71 18.12 13.70 -29.47
N GLY A 72 19.09 12.80 -29.35
CA GLY A 72 20.38 13.05 -28.68
C GLY A 72 20.29 13.04 -27.14
N SER A 73 19.20 12.49 -26.59
CA SER A 73 19.06 12.26 -25.15
C SER A 73 18.66 10.82 -24.90
N VAL A 74 19.18 10.25 -23.81
CA VAL A 74 18.80 8.91 -23.37
C VAL A 74 17.47 8.99 -22.63
N LYS A 75 16.53 8.12 -23.01
CA LYS A 75 15.18 8.05 -22.47
C LYS A 75 14.92 6.66 -21.89
N ILE A 76 14.18 6.63 -20.79
CA ILE A 76 13.72 5.40 -20.13
C ILE A 76 12.21 5.32 -20.25
N TYR A 77 11.70 4.23 -20.82
CA TYR A 77 10.26 3.99 -20.95
C TYR A 77 9.72 3.38 -19.66
N LEU A 78 8.72 4.03 -19.09
CA LEU A 78 8.03 3.60 -17.89
C LEU A 78 6.55 3.44 -18.16
N ARG A 79 5.92 2.49 -17.45
CA ARG A 79 4.47 2.32 -17.44
C ARG A 79 3.93 2.48 -16.04
N ASN A 80 2.81 3.20 -15.90
CA ASN A 80 2.05 3.19 -14.65
C ASN A 80 1.24 1.89 -14.55
N LEU A 81 1.51 1.09 -13.52
CA LEU A 81 0.79 -0.14 -13.15
C LEU A 81 0.09 0.00 -11.79
N GLY A 82 0.09 1.19 -11.19
CA GLY A 82 -0.67 1.45 -9.97
C GLY A 82 -2.18 1.31 -10.18
N PRO A 83 -2.98 1.21 -9.10
CA PRO A 83 -4.44 1.23 -9.21
C PRO A 83 -4.98 2.63 -9.51
N ASP A 84 -4.16 3.67 -9.36
CA ASP A 84 -4.53 5.08 -9.53
C ASP A 84 -3.61 5.77 -10.54
N ALA A 85 -4.11 6.86 -11.14
CA ALA A 85 -3.30 7.76 -11.95
C ALA A 85 -2.17 8.39 -11.12
N LEU A 86 -0.99 8.55 -11.73
CA LEU A 86 0.17 9.16 -11.12
C LEU A 86 0.22 10.65 -11.48
N PRO A 87 0.11 11.58 -10.51
CA PRO A 87 0.36 12.99 -10.77
C PRO A 87 1.79 13.21 -11.25
N VAL A 88 1.94 13.99 -12.32
CA VAL A 88 3.26 14.37 -12.81
C VAL A 88 3.87 15.36 -11.83
N GLU A 89 4.95 14.95 -11.18
CA GLU A 89 5.83 15.83 -10.43
C GLU A 89 7.01 16.26 -11.31
N GLY A 90 7.62 17.40 -10.99
CA GLY A 90 8.75 17.92 -11.75
C GLY A 90 9.94 16.95 -11.81
N PRO A 91 10.89 17.16 -12.75
CA PRO A 91 12.05 16.29 -12.94
C PRO A 91 12.90 16.10 -11.67
N GLU A 92 12.90 17.07 -10.75
CA GLU A 92 13.57 17.02 -9.46
C GLU A 92 13.01 15.96 -8.49
N ALA A 93 11.77 15.50 -8.70
CA ALA A 93 11.17 14.44 -7.91
C ALA A 93 11.59 13.04 -8.37
N TRP A 94 12.38 12.96 -9.44
CA TRP A 94 12.83 11.72 -10.05
C TRP A 94 14.34 11.55 -9.93
N THR A 95 14.77 10.33 -9.69
CA THR A 95 16.18 9.96 -9.63
C THR A 95 16.37 8.65 -10.38
N VAL A 96 17.29 8.64 -11.31
CA VAL A 96 17.65 7.45 -12.07
C VAL A 96 19.03 7.00 -11.63
N VAL A 97 19.20 5.71 -11.42
CA VAL A 97 20.47 5.08 -11.08
C VAL A 97 20.80 4.04 -12.15
N ILE A 98 21.97 4.15 -12.77
CA ILE A 98 22.45 3.21 -13.79
C ILE A 98 23.82 2.72 -13.34
N ASP A 99 23.97 1.41 -13.17
CA ASP A 99 25.20 0.75 -12.66
C ASP A 99 25.75 1.32 -11.34
N GLY A 100 24.86 1.89 -10.52
CA GLY A 100 25.22 2.52 -9.24
C GLY A 100 25.57 4.01 -9.33
N GLU A 101 25.61 4.61 -10.52
CA GLU A 101 25.78 6.05 -10.71
C GLU A 101 24.42 6.77 -10.78
N ILE A 102 24.34 7.97 -10.22
CA ILE A 102 23.11 8.75 -10.16
C ILE A 102 23.03 9.70 -11.37
N TYR A 103 21.95 9.58 -12.13
CA TYR A 103 21.61 10.41 -13.27
C TYR A 103 20.47 11.36 -12.93
N SER A 104 20.65 12.63 -13.29
CA SER A 104 19.61 13.65 -13.15
C SER A 104 18.62 13.59 -14.31
N VAL A 105 17.34 13.74 -14.00
CA VAL A 105 16.27 13.85 -14.99
C VAL A 105 16.18 15.27 -15.51
N SER A 106 16.00 15.40 -16.83
CA SER A 106 15.83 16.69 -17.51
C SER A 106 14.36 17.11 -17.55
N ARG A 107 13.49 16.17 -17.93
CA ARG A 107 12.05 16.33 -18.09
C ARG A 107 11.38 14.95 -18.20
N LEU A 108 10.06 14.95 -18.08
CA LEU A 108 9.21 13.81 -18.41
C LEU A 108 8.51 14.06 -19.75
N GLU A 109 8.27 13.00 -20.50
CA GLU A 109 7.55 13.04 -21.78
C GLU A 109 6.46 11.96 -21.81
N ASP A 110 5.41 12.16 -22.60
CA ASP A 110 4.40 11.13 -22.87
C ASP A 110 4.88 10.13 -23.92
N SER A 111 4.10 9.09 -24.20
CA SER A 111 4.42 8.10 -25.24
C SER A 111 4.66 8.68 -26.65
N SER A 112 4.21 9.91 -26.92
CA SER A 112 4.40 10.64 -28.18
C SER A 112 5.62 11.57 -28.16
N GLU A 113 6.47 11.47 -27.13
CA GLU A 113 7.65 12.32 -26.88
C GLU A 113 7.30 13.81 -26.66
N THR A 114 6.09 14.09 -26.20
CA THR A 114 5.67 15.45 -25.82
C THR A 114 5.93 15.70 -24.33
N PRO A 115 6.53 16.84 -23.94
CA PRO A 115 6.82 17.12 -22.54
C PRO A 115 5.55 17.16 -21.68
N LEU A 116 5.57 16.44 -20.56
CA LEU A 116 4.51 16.45 -19.56
C LEU A 116 4.67 17.65 -18.61
N SER A 117 3.55 18.27 -18.25
CA SER A 117 3.45 19.36 -17.28
C SER A 117 3.03 18.83 -15.91
N ASN A 118 3.34 19.56 -14.83
CA ASN A 118 2.97 19.20 -13.45
C ASN A 118 1.44 19.21 -13.20
N THR A 119 0.65 19.65 -14.18
CA THR A 119 -0.82 19.58 -14.17
C THR A 119 -1.36 18.28 -14.73
N ASP A 120 -0.51 17.49 -15.38
CA ASP A 120 -0.91 16.31 -16.11
C ASP A 120 -0.94 15.08 -15.17
N LEU A 121 -1.69 14.07 -15.59
CA LEU A 121 -1.85 12.81 -14.89
C LEU A 121 -1.46 11.69 -15.84
N ILE A 122 -0.64 10.76 -15.36
CA ILE A 122 -0.30 9.53 -16.08
C ILE A 122 -1.30 8.47 -15.66
N GLU A 123 -2.23 8.13 -16.55
CA GLU A 123 -3.29 7.16 -16.27
C GLU A 123 -2.73 5.74 -16.11
N VAL A 124 -3.54 4.87 -15.52
CA VAL A 124 -3.16 3.46 -15.32
C VAL A 124 -3.01 2.76 -16.68
N GLY A 125 -1.84 2.15 -16.89
CA GLY A 125 -1.46 1.47 -18.13
C GLY A 125 -0.76 2.36 -19.15
N GLU A 126 -0.75 3.68 -18.95
CA GLU A 126 -0.07 4.61 -19.86
C GLU A 126 1.45 4.52 -19.76
N ILE A 127 2.08 4.80 -20.90
CA ILE A 127 3.53 4.83 -21.06
C ILE A 127 3.98 6.29 -21.02
N PHE A 128 5.00 6.56 -20.23
CA PHE A 128 5.68 7.85 -20.16
C PHE A 128 7.19 7.62 -20.17
N LEU A 129 7.94 8.66 -20.49
CA LEU A 129 9.38 8.60 -20.61
C LEU A 129 10.03 9.54 -19.61
N VAL A 130 11.14 9.08 -19.06
CA VAL A 130 12.07 9.89 -18.26
C VAL A 130 13.29 10.18 -19.11
N VAL A 131 13.56 11.47 -19.34
CA VAL A 131 14.67 11.91 -20.21
C VAL A 131 15.86 12.33 -19.35
N LEU A 132 17.02 11.70 -19.56
CA LEU A 132 18.24 11.98 -18.77
C LEU A 132 18.97 13.23 -19.26
N ASN A 133 19.64 13.93 -18.34
CA ASN A 133 20.51 15.08 -18.66
C ASN A 133 21.89 14.69 -19.21
N SER A 134 22.25 13.40 -19.14
CA SER A 134 23.58 12.91 -19.48
C SER A 134 23.49 11.68 -20.37
N PRO A 135 24.43 11.51 -21.31
CA PRO A 135 24.47 10.34 -22.18
C PRO A 135 24.83 9.07 -21.38
N VAL A 136 24.42 7.92 -21.92
CA VAL A 136 24.68 6.57 -21.42
C VAL A 136 25.12 5.72 -22.60
N ASP A 137 26.15 4.89 -22.43
CA ASP A 137 26.68 4.05 -23.51
C ASP A 137 25.79 2.83 -23.76
N LEU A 138 24.84 2.95 -24.68
CA LEU A 138 23.90 1.88 -25.02
C LEU A 138 24.53 0.66 -25.72
N SER A 139 25.86 0.60 -25.89
CA SER A 139 26.53 -0.56 -26.48
C SER A 139 26.83 -1.69 -25.48
N VAL A 140 26.62 -1.46 -24.18
CA VAL A 140 26.88 -2.43 -23.12
C VAL A 140 25.64 -2.71 -22.26
N PRO A 141 25.58 -3.86 -21.57
CA PRO A 141 24.50 -4.13 -20.62
C PRO A 141 24.56 -3.19 -19.42
N HIS A 142 23.39 -2.80 -18.92
CA HIS A 142 23.25 -1.90 -17.76
C HIS A 142 22.20 -2.41 -16.77
N ASP A 143 22.36 -2.11 -15.49
CA ASP A 143 21.32 -2.24 -14.48
C ASP A 143 20.71 -0.88 -14.17
N ILE A 144 19.41 -0.74 -14.43
CA ILE A 144 18.69 0.53 -14.31
C ILE A 144 17.73 0.44 -13.15
N ALA A 145 17.80 1.40 -12.25
CA ALA A 145 16.80 1.64 -11.22
C ALA A 145 16.25 3.06 -11.36
N VAL A 146 14.93 3.19 -11.38
CA VAL A 146 14.25 4.49 -11.38
C VAL A 146 13.50 4.63 -10.06
N TYR A 147 13.68 5.77 -9.41
CA TYR A 147 12.97 6.19 -8.21
C TYR A 147 12.20 7.47 -8.54
N GLY A 148 10.91 7.46 -8.26
CA GLY A 148 10.03 8.60 -8.50
C GLY A 148 9.29 9.03 -7.24
N PRO A 149 8.35 9.98 -7.40
CA PRO A 149 7.51 10.45 -6.31
C PRO A 149 6.63 9.32 -5.75
N TYR A 150 6.05 9.55 -4.57
CA TYR A 150 5.11 8.61 -3.93
C TYR A 150 5.69 7.20 -3.68
N SER A 151 7.02 7.12 -3.50
CA SER A 151 7.75 5.84 -3.34
C SER A 151 7.64 4.90 -4.54
N THR A 152 7.35 5.42 -5.74
CA THR A 152 7.41 4.67 -6.99
C THR A 152 8.84 4.22 -7.26
N ARG A 153 9.00 2.97 -7.68
CA ARG A 153 10.30 2.42 -8.07
C ARG A 153 10.14 1.35 -9.14
N ALA A 154 11.06 1.33 -10.08
CA ALA A 154 11.22 0.25 -11.05
C ALA A 154 12.70 -0.10 -11.16
N ARG A 155 12.99 -1.38 -11.46
CA ARG A 155 14.34 -1.83 -11.78
C ARG A 155 14.27 -2.82 -12.93
N ALA A 156 15.18 -2.66 -13.89
CA ALA A 156 15.30 -3.55 -15.04
C ALA A 156 16.75 -3.59 -15.52
N GLY A 157 17.14 -4.73 -16.08
CA GLY A 157 18.37 -4.83 -16.84
C GLY A 157 18.13 -4.38 -18.28
N TYR A 158 19.05 -3.60 -18.82
CA TYR A 158 19.16 -3.31 -20.25
C TYR A 158 20.22 -4.21 -20.88
N SER A 159 19.90 -4.71 -22.06
CA SER A 159 20.85 -5.34 -22.97
C SER A 159 20.64 -4.71 -24.34
N PRO A 160 21.74 -4.40 -25.07
CA PRO A 160 21.68 -3.98 -26.47
C PRO A 160 20.98 -5.01 -27.36
#